data_AF-A0A4U1EL47-F1
#
_entry.id   AF-A0A4U1EL47-F1
#
_cell.length_a   1.000
_cell.length_b   1.000
_cell.length_c   1.000
_cell.angle_alpha   90.00
_cell.angle_beta   90.00
_cell.angle_gamma   90.00
#
_symmetry.space_group_name_H-M   'P 1'
#
loop_
_entity.id
_entity.type
_entity.pdbx_description
1 polymer ?
#
loop_
_entity_poly.entity_id
_entity_poly.type
_entity_poly.pdbx_seq_one_letter_code
_entity_poly.pdbx_strand_id
1 'polypeptide(L)'
;NGFIPDSLLEDVMKALDLVSDPEYINLMKNKLDPEGLGIILLGPFLQEFFPDQGSSGPESFTVYHYNGLKQSNYNEKVMYVEGTAVVMGFEDPMLQTDDTPIKRCLQTKWPYIELLWTTDRSPSLN
;
A
#
# COMPACT_ATOMS: atom_id res chain seq x y z
N ASN A 1 -2.63 -12.78 7.25
CA ASN A 1 -3.89 -12.64 8.03
C ASN A 1 -4.22 -11.22 8.47
N GLY A 2 -3.29 -10.26 8.56
CA GLY A 2 -3.66 -8.82 8.67
C GLY A 2 -4.28 -8.38 10.00
N PHE A 3 -4.32 -9.25 11.01
CA PHE A 3 -4.77 -8.96 12.36
C PHE A 3 -3.93 -9.74 13.39
N ILE A 4 -3.98 -9.28 14.63
CA ILE A 4 -3.34 -9.84 15.82
C ILE A 4 -4.48 -10.28 16.78
N PRO A 5 -4.58 -11.56 17.17
CA PRO A 5 -5.48 -11.97 18.24
C PRO A 5 -5.15 -11.22 19.55
N ASP A 6 -6.15 -10.81 20.32
CA ASP A 6 -5.94 -10.07 21.57
C ASP A 6 -5.01 -10.83 22.55
N SER A 7 -5.13 -12.15 22.58
CA SER A 7 -4.32 -13.07 23.39
C SER A 7 -2.84 -13.04 23.05
N LEU A 8 -2.48 -12.62 21.83
CA LEU A 8 -1.10 -12.50 21.36
C LEU A 8 -0.55 -11.06 21.44
N LEU A 9 -1.35 -10.07 21.84
CA LEU A 9 -0.91 -8.67 21.86
C LEU A 9 0.32 -8.48 22.75
N GLU A 10 0.33 -9.09 23.94
CA GLU A 10 1.44 -8.99 24.88
C GLU A 10 2.74 -9.56 24.30
N ASP A 11 2.66 -10.75 23.69
CA ASP A 11 3.82 -11.41 23.08
C ASP A 11 4.36 -10.60 21.89
N VAL A 12 3.47 -10.03 21.08
CA VAL A 12 3.86 -9.16 19.96
C VAL A 12 4.55 -7.91 20.46
N MET A 13 3.99 -7.24 21.47
CA MET A 13 4.58 -6.02 22.03
C MET A 13 5.95 -6.28 22.67
N LYS A 14 6.11 -7.39 23.39
CA LYS A 14 7.41 -7.83 23.91
C LYS A 14 8.43 -8.11 22.81
N ALA A 15 8.01 -8.83 21.76
CA ALA A 15 8.89 -9.17 20.65
C ALA A 15 9.37 -7.93 19.87
N LEU A 16 8.58 -6.86 19.89
CA LEU A 16 8.89 -5.58 19.25
C LEU A 16 9.56 -4.57 20.20
N ASP A 17 9.92 -4.98 21.42
CA ASP A 17 10.54 -4.12 22.44
C ASP A 17 9.69 -2.89 22.81
N LEU A 18 8.36 -3.06 22.81
CA LEU A 18 7.37 -2.05 23.24
C LEU A 18 7.02 -2.24 24.72
N VAL A 19 6.43 -1.21 25.34
CA VAL A 19 5.92 -1.28 26.72
C VAL A 19 4.88 -2.40 26.84
N SER A 20 5.13 -3.40 27.69
CA SER A 20 4.29 -4.60 27.77
C SER A 20 3.83 -4.92 29.20
N ASP A 21 3.67 -3.91 30.05
CA ASP A 21 3.13 -4.09 31.40
C ASP A 21 1.65 -4.49 31.35
N PRO A 22 1.15 -5.39 32.22
CA PRO A 22 -0.23 -5.89 32.16
C PRO A 22 -1.31 -4.81 32.11
N GLU A 23 -1.15 -3.73 32.89
CA GLU A 23 -2.07 -2.60 32.89
C GLU A 23 -2.07 -1.86 31.55
N TYR A 24 -0.90 -1.70 30.92
CA TYR A 24 -0.75 -1.03 29.63
C TYR A 24 -1.28 -1.90 28.49
N ILE A 25 -1.02 -3.21 28.52
CA ILE A 25 -1.61 -4.18 27.58
C ILE A 25 -3.13 -4.10 27.63
N ASN A 26 -3.73 -4.09 28.82
CA ASN A 26 -5.18 -4.02 28.96
C ASN A 26 -5.75 -2.69 28.43
N LEU A 27 -5.05 -1.56 28.67
CA LEU A 27 -5.40 -0.27 28.08
C LEU A 27 -5.36 -0.33 26.54
N MET A 28 -4.30 -0.92 25.97
CA MET A 28 -4.12 -1.02 24.53
C MET A 28 -5.13 -1.98 23.87
N LYS A 29 -5.51 -3.08 24.54
CA LYS A 29 -6.60 -3.96 24.08
C LYS A 29 -7.90 -3.17 23.91
N ASN A 30 -8.30 -2.41 24.93
CA ASN A 30 -9.52 -1.61 24.87
C ASN A 30 -9.46 -0.50 23.81
N LYS A 31 -8.26 0.03 23.53
CA LYS A 31 -8.05 1.06 22.52
C LYS A 31 -8.06 0.51 21.09
N LEU A 32 -7.42 -0.63 20.88
CA LEU A 32 -7.20 -1.23 19.56
C LEU A 32 -8.33 -2.17 19.11
N ASP A 33 -9.10 -2.69 20.05
CA ASP A 33 -10.31 -3.50 19.83
C ASP A 33 -11.47 -2.94 20.67
N PRO A 34 -12.00 -1.75 20.32
CA PRO A 34 -13.05 -1.08 21.09
C PRO A 34 -14.38 -1.84 21.07
N GLU A 35 -14.57 -2.75 20.10
CA GLU A 35 -15.75 -3.59 19.98
C GLU A 35 -15.63 -4.92 20.76
N GLY A 36 -14.43 -5.23 21.27
CA GLY A 36 -14.16 -6.44 22.06
C GLY A 36 -14.33 -7.73 21.27
N LEU A 37 -13.99 -7.72 19.97
CA LEU A 37 -14.11 -8.86 19.08
C LEU A 37 -12.99 -9.91 19.28
N GLY A 38 -11.98 -9.60 20.09
CA GLY A 38 -10.79 -10.41 20.30
C GLY A 38 -9.77 -10.32 19.15
N ILE A 39 -9.93 -9.31 18.27
CA ILE A 39 -9.08 -9.11 17.09
C ILE A 39 -8.60 -7.66 17.02
N ILE A 40 -7.29 -7.50 16.84
CA ILE A 40 -6.64 -6.20 16.66
C ILE A 40 -6.20 -6.11 15.21
N LEU A 41 -6.74 -5.14 14.47
CA LEU A 41 -6.35 -4.93 13.08
C LEU A 41 -4.90 -4.43 13.00
N LEU A 42 -4.14 -4.94 12.03
CA LEU A 42 -2.73 -4.56 11.87
C LEU A 42 -2.57 -3.06 11.57
N GLY A 43 -3.49 -2.46 10.81
CA GLY A 43 -3.44 -1.03 10.48
C GLY A 43 -3.46 -0.12 11.73
N PRO A 44 -4.52 -0.17 12.56
CA PRO A 44 -4.58 0.55 13.83
C PRO A 44 -3.40 0.27 14.77
N PHE A 45 -2.92 -0.97 14.85
CA PHE A 45 -1.73 -1.32 15.63
C PHE A 45 -0.48 -0.59 15.14
N LEU A 46 -0.23 -0.61 13.82
CA LEU A 46 0.92 0.08 13.23
C LEU A 46 0.81 1.61 13.39
N GLN A 47 -0.39 2.18 13.25
CA GLN A 47 -0.61 3.61 13.47
C GLN A 47 -0.33 4.03 14.92
N GLU A 48 -0.67 3.19 15.90
CA GLU A 48 -0.47 3.48 17.31
C GLU A 48 1.00 3.43 17.73
N PHE A 49 1.72 2.37 17.34
CA PHE A 49 3.08 2.11 17.82
C PHE A 49 4.18 2.53 16.85
N PHE A 50 3.84 2.69 15.57
CA PHE A 50 4.76 3.07 14.51
C PHE A 50 4.15 4.17 13.63
N PRO A 51 3.74 5.32 14.20
CA PRO A 51 3.07 6.39 13.46
C PRO A 51 3.91 6.89 12.28
N ASP A 52 5.23 6.92 12.43
CA ASP A 52 6.18 7.32 11.39
C ASP A 52 6.35 6.27 10.28
N GLN A 53 5.93 5.02 10.53
CA GLN A 53 5.84 3.97 9.50
C GLN A 53 4.43 3.91 8.88
N GLY A 54 3.43 4.52 9.54
CA GLY A 54 2.03 4.60 9.09
C GLY A 54 1.73 5.74 8.12
N SER A 55 2.61 6.75 8.03
CA SER A 55 2.66 7.61 6.85
C SER A 55 3.73 7.08 5.91
N SER A 56 3.37 6.10 5.08
CA SER A 56 4.02 6.05 3.77
C SER A 56 3.76 7.41 3.15
N GLY A 57 4.75 8.30 3.16
CA GLY A 57 4.82 9.40 2.19
C GLY A 57 4.62 8.83 0.77
N PRO A 58 4.46 9.66 -0.27
CA PRO A 58 4.10 9.19 -1.61
C PRO A 58 4.87 7.92 -1.96
N GLU A 59 4.19 6.78 -1.90
CA GLU A 59 4.86 5.48 -1.93
C GLU A 59 5.13 5.26 -3.41
N SER A 60 6.34 5.64 -3.84
CA SER A 60 6.73 5.46 -5.21
C SER A 60 7.39 4.12 -5.39
N PHE A 61 6.99 3.42 -6.44
CA PHE A 61 7.58 2.14 -6.79
C PHE A 61 7.69 2.02 -8.30
N THR A 62 8.72 1.29 -8.73
CA THR A 62 8.93 1.01 -10.14
C THR A 62 7.91 -0.01 -10.64
N VAL A 63 7.26 0.29 -11.75
CA VAL A 63 6.36 -0.61 -12.47
C VAL A 63 7.01 -1.00 -13.78
N TYR A 64 6.98 -2.28 -14.11
CA TYR A 64 7.43 -2.79 -15.40
C TYR A 64 6.24 -3.34 -16.19
N HIS A 65 6.03 -2.83 -17.39
CA HIS A 65 5.09 -3.37 -18.35
C HIS A 65 5.83 -4.24 -19.38
N TYR A 66 5.42 -5.50 -19.50
CA TYR A 66 5.91 -6.41 -20.55
C TYR A 66 5.15 -6.17 -21.86
N ASN A 67 5.83 -5.67 -22.90
CA ASN A 67 5.18 -5.25 -24.14
C ASN A 67 4.93 -6.38 -25.17
N GLY A 68 4.85 -7.65 -24.74
CA GLY A 68 4.80 -8.80 -25.66
C GLY A 68 3.52 -8.89 -26.53
N LEU A 69 2.52 -8.05 -26.25
CA LEU A 69 1.32 -7.92 -27.08
C LEU A 69 1.61 -7.05 -28.31
N LYS A 70 1.10 -7.44 -29.48
CA LYS A 70 1.37 -6.73 -30.75
C LYS A 70 1.02 -5.25 -30.71
N GLN A 71 -0.04 -4.90 -29.99
CA GLN A 71 -0.50 -3.52 -29.81
C GLN A 71 0.40 -2.67 -28.91
N SER A 72 1.27 -3.30 -28.10
CA SER A 72 2.23 -2.64 -27.22
C SER A 72 3.67 -2.71 -27.77
N ASN A 73 3.90 -3.56 -28.78
CA ASN A 73 5.21 -3.82 -29.38
C ASN A 73 5.48 -2.98 -30.64
N TYR A 74 5.51 -1.65 -30.49
CA TYR A 74 5.66 -0.74 -31.63
C TYR A 74 7.00 -0.85 -32.37
N ASN A 75 8.05 -1.27 -31.68
CA ASN A 75 9.40 -1.38 -32.22
C ASN A 75 9.74 -2.81 -32.68
N GLU A 76 8.72 -3.69 -32.77
CA GLU A 76 8.86 -5.11 -33.10
C GLU A 76 9.90 -5.87 -32.25
N LYS A 77 10.19 -5.34 -31.05
CA LYS A 77 11.12 -5.90 -30.08
C LYS A 77 10.47 -6.00 -28.71
N VAL A 78 10.49 -7.21 -28.18
CA VAL A 78 10.00 -7.49 -26.83
C VAL A 78 10.96 -6.88 -25.80
N MET A 79 10.42 -6.06 -24.91
CA MET A 79 11.13 -5.34 -23.86
C MET A 79 10.19 -5.00 -22.71
N TYR A 80 10.78 -4.78 -21.53
CA TYR A 80 10.07 -4.17 -20.42
C TYR A 80 10.08 -2.65 -20.59
N VAL A 81 8.92 -2.04 -20.43
CA VAL A 81 8.77 -0.59 -20.32
C VAL A 81 8.68 -0.25 -18.84
N GLU A 82 9.58 0.61 -18.39
CA GLU A 82 9.63 1.06 -17.00
C GLU A 82 8.70 2.27 -16.81
N GLY A 83 8.06 2.34 -15.65
CA GLY A 83 7.29 3.49 -15.19
C GLY A 83 7.43 3.67 -13.68
N THR A 84 7.04 4.85 -13.21
CA THR A 84 6.95 5.18 -11.80
C THR A 84 5.48 5.23 -11.40
N ALA A 85 5.11 4.38 -10.44
CA ALA A 85 3.86 4.53 -9.71
C ALA A 85 4.08 5.45 -8.52
N VAL A 86 3.13 6.33 -8.24
CA VAL A 86 3.14 7.18 -7.04
C VAL A 86 1.79 7.02 -6.34
N VAL A 87 1.80 6.46 -5.14
CA VAL A 87 0.60 6.34 -4.31
C VAL A 87 0.45 7.61 -3.47
N MET A 88 -0.62 8.34 -3.69
CA MET A 88 -0.98 9.54 -2.92
C MET A 88 -1.94 9.19 -1.78
N GLY A 89 -2.06 10.08 -0.79
CA GLY A 89 -3.04 9.94 0.30
C GLY A 89 -4.43 10.48 -0.04
N PHE A 90 -4.55 11.24 -1.13
CA PHE A 90 -5.78 11.91 -1.57
C PHE A 90 -5.68 12.27 -3.07
N GLU A 91 -6.79 12.72 -3.66
CA GLU A 91 -6.83 13.18 -5.05
C GLU A 91 -6.24 14.60 -5.19
N ASP A 92 -5.17 14.75 -5.98
CA ASP A 92 -4.58 16.04 -6.34
C ASP A 92 -4.73 16.30 -7.85
N PRO A 93 -5.60 17.25 -8.26
CA PRO A 93 -5.82 17.60 -9.67
C PRO A 93 -4.55 17.99 -10.43
N MET A 94 -3.50 18.48 -9.75
CA MET A 94 -2.25 18.89 -10.40
C MET A 94 -1.33 17.72 -10.75
N LEU A 95 -1.56 16.54 -10.18
CA LEU A 95 -0.71 15.35 -10.34
C LEU A 95 -1.37 14.25 -11.17
N GLN A 96 -2.57 14.48 -11.70
CA GLN A 96 -3.32 13.48 -12.46
C GLN A 96 -2.65 13.17 -13.80
N THR A 97 -2.27 11.90 -13.98
CA THR A 97 -1.87 11.30 -15.24
C THR A 97 -3.08 10.70 -15.95
N ASP A 98 -2.90 10.38 -17.24
CA ASP A 98 -3.92 9.76 -18.09
C ASP A 98 -4.61 8.55 -17.42
N ASP A 99 -5.92 8.47 -17.61
CA ASP A 99 -6.75 7.36 -17.16
C ASP A 99 -6.58 6.14 -18.09
N THR A 100 -5.50 5.40 -17.84
CA THR A 100 -5.16 4.20 -18.60
C THR A 100 -5.79 2.93 -17.98
N PRO A 101 -6.04 1.87 -18.77
CA PRO A 101 -6.51 0.59 -18.22
C PRO A 101 -5.57 0.01 -17.14
N ILE A 102 -4.27 0.24 -17.25
CA ILE A 102 -3.28 -0.17 -16.23
C ILE A 102 -3.48 0.63 -14.95
N LYS A 103 -3.66 1.96 -15.04
CA LYS A 103 -3.96 2.83 -13.87
C LYS A 103 -5.21 2.32 -13.15
N ARG A 104 -6.30 2.09 -13.87
CA ARG A 104 -7.56 1.55 -13.31
C ARG A 104 -7.37 0.22 -12.60
N CYS A 105 -6.53 -0.65 -13.15
CA CYS A 105 -6.22 -1.94 -12.51
C CYS A 105 -5.50 -1.73 -11.18
N LEU A 106 -4.46 -0.88 -11.12
CA LEU A 106 -3.74 -0.59 -9.88
C LEU A 106 -4.61 0.16 -8.86
N GLN A 107 -5.55 1.00 -9.32
CA GLN A 107 -6.49 1.73 -8.46
C GLN A 107 -7.40 0.81 -7.64
N THR A 108 -7.58 -0.45 -8.04
CA THR A 108 -8.31 -1.45 -7.22
C THR A 108 -7.63 -1.75 -5.88
N LYS A 109 -6.32 -1.49 -5.80
CA LYS A 109 -5.51 -1.64 -4.57
C LYS A 109 -5.08 -0.30 -3.99
N TRP A 110 -4.75 0.68 -4.84
CA TRP A 110 -4.28 2.01 -4.43
C TRP A 110 -5.16 3.10 -5.06
N PRO A 111 -6.22 3.56 -4.37
CA PRO A 111 -7.24 4.43 -4.97
C PRO A 111 -6.68 5.73 -5.58
N TYR A 112 -5.65 6.30 -4.96
CA TYR A 112 -5.03 7.56 -5.37
C TYR A 112 -3.63 7.33 -5.98
N ILE A 113 -3.52 6.41 -6.94
CA ILE A 113 -2.26 6.11 -7.62
C ILE A 113 -2.14 6.83 -8.96
N GLU A 114 -0.96 7.39 -9.21
CA GLU A 114 -0.59 8.03 -10.48
C GLU A 114 0.53 7.25 -11.16
N LEU A 115 0.54 7.24 -12.50
CA LEU A 115 1.48 6.44 -13.30
C LEU A 115 2.17 7.29 -14.35
N LEU A 116 3.51 7.37 -14.24
CA LEU A 116 4.35 8.02 -15.22
C LEU A 116 5.23 6.98 -15.94
N TRP A 117 5.02 6.79 -17.23
CA TRP A 117 5.85 5.89 -18.03
C TRP A 117 7.10 6.62 -18.56
N THR A 118 8.20 5.88 -18.72
CA THR A 118 9.44 6.40 -19.35
C THR A 118 9.30 6.65 -20.84
N THR A 119 8.17 6.26 -21.44
CA THR A 119 7.85 6.39 -22.86
C THR A 119 6.68 7.35 -23.07
N ASP A 120 6.67 8.05 -24.21
CA ASP A 120 5.59 8.99 -24.58
C ASP A 120 4.21 8.34 -24.77
N ARG A 121 4.18 7.01 -24.85
CA ARG A 121 2.95 6.23 -24.99
C ARG A 121 2.70 5.42 -23.75
N SER A 122 1.49 5.54 -23.22
CA SER A 122 0.99 4.67 -22.16
C SER A 122 0.83 3.24 -22.71
N PRO A 123 1.38 2.21 -22.03
CA PRO A 123 1.22 0.83 -22.47
C PRO A 123 -0.24 0.38 -22.39
N SER A 124 -0.63 -0.53 -23.26
CA SER A 124 -1.98 -1.09 -23.27
C SER A 124 -2.12 -2.25 -22.28
N LEU A 125 -3.33 -2.48 -21.82
CA LEU A 125 -3.69 -3.68 -21.05
C LEU A 125 -4.55 -4.56 -21.96
N ASN A 126 -4.08 -5.79 -22.23
CA ASN A 126 -4.73 -6.83 -23.06
C ASN A 126 -4.96 -6.46 -24.53
#